data_AF-A0A9D2U0W8-F1
#
_entry.id   AF-A0A9D2U0W8-F1
#
_cell.length_a   1.000
_cell.length_b   1.000
_cell.length_c   1.000
_cell.angle_alpha   90.00
_cell.angle_beta   90.00
_cell.angle_gamma   90.00
#
_symmetry.space_group_name_H-M   'P 1'
#
loop_
_entity.id
_entity.type
_entity.pdbx_description
1 polymer ?
#
loop_
_entity_poly.entity_id
_entity_poly.type
_entity_poly.pdbx_seq_one_letter_code
_entity_poly.pdbx_strand_id
1 'polypeptide(L)'
;YQAMRIILKIIAAPATREMVNGDSIYDFDPTKLSIHTLDIGLAGIEVYDILRDEYDIQIEFGDLGNILAYLSIGDRIREVERLVTALADLRRRYKKDKAGMLSQEYIAPKVVMTPQDSFYAEKESLPLKETKGRICSEFVMCYPPGIPVLAPGEEITDEIIDYIVYAKEKGCSMTGPEDEKIERLNVLV
;
A
#
# COMPACT_ATOMS: atom_id res chain seq x y z
N TYR A 1 26.91 -2.69 -10.77
CA TYR A 1 27.40 -1.97 -9.57
C TYR A 1 27.08 -0.47 -9.57
N GLN A 2 27.40 0.32 -10.62
CA GLN A 2 27.04 1.74 -10.63
C GLN A 2 25.54 2.02 -10.84
N ALA A 3 24.86 1.29 -11.74
CA ALA A 3 23.41 1.41 -11.91
C ALA A 3 22.63 1.06 -10.63
N MET A 4 23.10 0.06 -9.87
CA MET A 4 22.52 -0.34 -8.58
C MET A 4 22.72 0.72 -7.48
N ARG A 5 23.86 1.42 -7.50
CA ARG A 5 24.10 2.60 -6.63
C ARG A 5 23.27 3.82 -7.02
N ILE A 6 22.87 3.93 -8.28
CA ILE A 6 21.95 4.96 -8.77
C ILE A 6 20.53 4.61 -8.32
N ILE A 7 20.09 3.35 -8.42
CA ILE A 7 18.83 2.86 -7.83
C ILE A 7 18.77 3.18 -6.34
N LEU A 8 19.82 2.84 -5.58
CA LEU A 8 19.95 3.11 -4.14
C LEU A 8 19.96 4.60 -3.75
N LYS A 9 20.36 5.50 -4.67
CA LYS A 9 20.39 6.96 -4.43
C LYS A 9 19.17 7.70 -4.98
N ILE A 10 18.51 7.13 -5.99
CA ILE A 10 17.40 7.80 -6.67
C ILE A 10 16.10 7.57 -5.90
N ILE A 11 15.97 6.45 -5.16
CA ILE A 11 14.73 6.09 -4.46
C ILE A 11 15.10 5.21 -3.27
N ALA A 12 14.84 5.67 -2.05
CA ALA A 12 15.27 5.00 -0.83
C ALA A 12 14.52 3.67 -0.65
N ALA A 13 15.06 2.54 -1.09
CA ALA A 13 14.51 1.24 -0.68
C ALA A 13 14.85 1.01 0.81
N PRO A 14 13.87 0.83 1.72
CA PRO A 14 14.12 0.40 3.10
C PRO A 14 14.30 -1.12 3.18
N ALA A 15 14.99 -1.72 2.20
CA ALA A 15 15.17 -3.17 2.13
C ALA A 15 16.50 -3.51 1.45
N THR A 16 17.58 -2.94 1.97
CA THR A 16 18.93 -3.34 1.56
C THR A 16 19.39 -4.50 2.44
N ARG A 17 20.36 -5.31 1.96
CA ARG A 17 21.04 -6.31 2.80
C ARG A 17 21.65 -5.72 4.08
N GLU A 18 21.79 -4.39 4.16
CA GLU A 18 22.27 -3.68 5.35
C GLU A 18 21.26 -3.72 6.50
N MET A 19 19.99 -4.09 6.23
CA MET A 19 18.94 -4.28 7.23
C MET A 19 18.84 -5.72 7.74
N VAL A 20 19.64 -6.66 7.19
CA VAL A 20 19.75 -8.02 7.73
C VAL A 20 20.49 -7.95 9.07
N ASN A 21 19.75 -8.15 10.14
CA ASN A 21 20.23 -8.03 11.52
C ASN A 21 20.34 -9.38 12.24
N GLY A 22 19.88 -10.47 11.60
CA GLY A 22 20.00 -11.83 12.12
C GLY A 22 19.03 -12.16 13.25
N ASP A 23 18.11 -11.25 13.63
CA ASP A 23 17.05 -11.50 14.61
C ASP A 23 15.64 -11.45 14.00
N SER A 24 15.32 -10.36 13.31
CA SER A 24 14.00 -10.01 12.81
C SER A 24 13.95 -10.02 11.28
N ILE A 25 15.10 -9.79 10.63
CA ILE A 25 15.25 -9.86 9.18
C ILE A 25 16.40 -10.81 8.85
N TYR A 26 16.05 -11.97 8.28
CA TYR A 26 17.02 -13.02 7.94
C TYR A 26 17.66 -12.81 6.57
N ASP A 27 16.88 -12.52 5.52
CA ASP A 27 17.38 -12.22 4.16
C ASP A 27 16.30 -11.51 3.33
N PHE A 28 16.70 -10.97 2.18
CA PHE A 28 15.82 -10.37 1.18
C PHE A 28 15.89 -11.12 -0.13
N ASP A 29 14.75 -11.25 -0.82
CA ASP A 29 14.71 -11.78 -2.18
C ASP A 29 15.25 -10.71 -3.16
N PRO A 30 16.42 -10.90 -3.77
CA PRO A 30 17.02 -9.91 -4.66
C PRO A 30 16.24 -9.72 -5.98
N THR A 31 15.29 -10.60 -6.29
CA THR A 31 14.42 -10.48 -7.47
C THR A 31 13.22 -9.58 -7.23
N LYS A 32 12.93 -9.24 -5.97
CA LYS A 32 11.83 -8.36 -5.57
C LYS A 32 12.35 -7.00 -5.19
N LEU A 33 12.33 -6.08 -6.14
CA LEU A 33 12.81 -4.72 -5.95
C LEU A 33 11.67 -3.83 -5.42
N SER A 34 11.62 -3.66 -4.10
CA SER A 34 10.73 -2.69 -3.46
C SER A 34 11.37 -1.29 -3.46
N ILE A 35 10.57 -0.29 -3.81
CA ILE A 35 11.03 1.07 -4.07
C ILE A 35 10.08 2.05 -3.36
N HIS A 36 10.60 2.82 -2.39
CA HIS A 36 9.80 3.76 -1.62
C HIS A 36 9.59 5.10 -2.34
N THR A 37 8.33 5.46 -2.57
CA THR A 37 7.91 6.58 -3.41
C THR A 37 7.55 7.85 -2.65
N LEU A 38 7.20 7.76 -1.36
CA LEU A 38 6.83 8.96 -0.57
C LEU A 38 7.99 9.96 -0.48
N ASP A 39 9.22 9.51 -0.68
CA ASP A 39 10.41 10.37 -0.67
C ASP A 39 10.46 11.40 -1.80
N ILE A 40 9.70 11.17 -2.86
CA ILE A 40 9.51 12.11 -3.96
C ILE A 40 8.12 12.78 -3.91
N GLY A 41 7.36 12.57 -2.85
CA GLY A 41 6.03 13.17 -2.67
C GLY A 41 4.98 12.56 -3.60
N LEU A 42 5.08 11.25 -3.89
CA LEU A 42 4.08 10.51 -4.66
C LEU A 42 3.73 9.22 -3.92
N ALA A 43 2.46 8.80 -4.00
CA ALA A 43 2.06 7.46 -3.58
C ALA A 43 2.54 6.42 -4.61
N GLY A 44 2.72 5.18 -4.17
CA GLY A 44 3.17 4.08 -5.02
C GLY A 44 2.22 3.83 -6.19
N ILE A 45 0.91 3.89 -5.94
CA ILE A 45 -0.12 3.79 -6.98
C ILE A 45 -0.04 4.91 -8.04
N GLU A 46 0.29 6.15 -7.64
CA GLU A 46 0.51 7.25 -8.58
C GLU A 46 1.73 6.97 -9.47
N VAL A 47 2.82 6.47 -8.87
CA VAL A 47 4.03 6.10 -9.61
C VAL A 47 3.78 4.91 -10.54
N TYR A 48 2.98 3.93 -10.10
CA TYR A 48 2.54 2.80 -10.90
C TYR A 48 1.81 3.27 -12.17
N ASP A 49 0.81 4.13 -12.03
CA ASP A 49 0.04 4.63 -13.17
C ASP A 49 0.93 5.42 -14.14
N ILE A 50 1.83 6.28 -13.62
CA ILE A 50 2.77 7.03 -14.47
C ILE A 50 3.70 6.09 -15.25
N LEU A 51 4.29 5.08 -14.58
CA LEU A 51 5.18 4.11 -15.23
C LEU A 51 4.47 3.32 -16.33
N ARG A 52 3.23 2.89 -16.07
CA ARG A 52 2.40 2.17 -17.03
C ARG A 52 2.04 3.06 -18.21
N ASP A 53 1.49 4.24 -17.95
CA ASP A 53 0.81 5.06 -18.96
C ASP A 53 1.79 5.92 -19.78
N GLU A 54 2.88 6.40 -19.18
CA GLU A 54 3.86 7.27 -19.86
C GLU A 54 5.13 6.55 -20.33
N TYR A 55 5.54 5.47 -19.65
CA TYR A 55 6.82 4.80 -19.93
C TYR A 55 6.68 3.39 -20.50
N ASP A 56 5.44 2.85 -20.56
CA ASP A 56 5.15 1.48 -20.99
C ASP A 56 5.98 0.46 -20.18
N ILE A 57 5.98 0.67 -18.85
CA ILE A 57 6.66 -0.18 -17.87
C ILE A 57 5.61 -0.70 -16.89
N GLN A 58 5.31 -1.99 -17.02
CA GLN A 58 4.46 -2.69 -16.08
C GLN A 58 5.28 -3.14 -14.87
N ILE A 59 4.87 -2.70 -13.69
CA ILE A 59 5.38 -3.20 -12.40
C ILE A 59 4.31 -4.08 -11.74
N GLU A 60 4.68 -4.76 -10.65
CA GLU A 60 3.80 -5.73 -9.99
C GLU A 60 2.60 -5.01 -9.33
N PHE A 61 2.89 -4.05 -8.45
CA PHE A 61 1.88 -3.18 -7.84
C PHE A 61 2.50 -1.90 -7.29
N GLY A 62 1.64 -0.91 -7.03
CA GLY A 62 1.96 0.28 -6.22
C GLY A 62 0.97 0.39 -5.06
N ASP A 63 1.48 0.46 -3.84
CA ASP A 63 0.68 0.71 -2.64
C ASP A 63 0.72 2.21 -2.27
N LEU A 64 0.37 2.58 -1.04
CA LEU A 64 0.39 3.98 -0.62
C LEU A 64 1.82 4.56 -0.54
N GLY A 65 2.81 3.74 -0.23
CA GLY A 65 4.17 4.17 0.06
C GLY A 65 5.22 3.71 -0.95
N ASN A 66 4.98 2.59 -1.63
CA ASN A 66 5.98 1.84 -2.38
C ASN A 66 5.45 1.34 -3.71
N ILE A 67 6.37 1.09 -4.64
CA ILE A 67 6.13 0.19 -5.77
C ILE A 67 6.98 -1.06 -5.60
N LEU A 68 6.47 -2.18 -6.11
CA LEU A 68 7.20 -3.43 -6.22
C LEU A 68 7.48 -3.76 -7.68
N ALA A 69 8.75 -3.92 -8.04
CA ALA A 69 9.16 -4.46 -9.32
C ALA A 69 9.66 -5.90 -9.14
N TYR A 70 9.08 -6.82 -9.91
CA TYR A 70 9.48 -8.22 -9.94
C TYR A 70 10.42 -8.47 -11.13
N LEU A 71 11.63 -8.96 -10.85
CA LEU A 71 12.62 -9.30 -11.85
C LEU A 71 12.65 -10.81 -12.08
N SER A 72 12.35 -11.22 -13.29
CA SER A 72 12.30 -12.62 -13.70
C SER A 72 13.50 -13.01 -14.58
N ILE A 73 13.60 -14.29 -14.91
CA ILE A 73 14.59 -14.78 -15.88
C ILE A 73 14.36 -14.23 -17.30
N GLY A 74 13.16 -13.71 -17.59
CA GLY A 74 12.83 -13.09 -18.87
C GLY A 74 13.39 -11.68 -19.01
N ASP A 75 13.75 -11.04 -17.90
CA ASP A 75 14.22 -9.65 -17.89
C ASP A 75 15.70 -9.57 -18.25
N ARG A 76 16.03 -8.67 -19.18
CA ARG A 76 17.41 -8.39 -19.55
C ARG A 76 17.86 -7.10 -18.90
N ILE A 77 19.17 -6.87 -18.97
CA ILE A 77 19.81 -5.70 -18.36
C ILE A 77 19.22 -4.39 -18.91
N ARG A 78 18.81 -4.38 -20.18
CA ARG A 78 18.24 -3.19 -20.85
C ARG A 78 16.90 -2.77 -20.23
N GLU A 79 16.07 -3.72 -19.82
CA GLU A 79 14.77 -3.51 -19.20
C GLU A 79 14.95 -2.89 -17.81
N VAL A 80 15.95 -3.36 -17.07
CA VAL A 80 16.36 -2.73 -15.80
C VAL A 80 16.85 -1.30 -16.02
N GLU A 81 17.70 -1.06 -17.04
CA GLU A 81 18.17 0.28 -17.38
C GLU A 81 17.03 1.23 -17.80
N ARG A 82 16.02 0.72 -18.52
CA ARG A 82 14.79 1.46 -18.84
C ARG A 82 14.06 1.87 -17.56
N LEU A 83 13.86 0.95 -16.62
CA LEU A 83 13.21 1.23 -15.34
C LEU A 83 13.97 2.32 -14.56
N VAL A 84 15.30 2.20 -14.46
CA VAL A 84 16.14 3.22 -13.78
C VAL A 84 16.00 4.59 -14.42
N THR A 85 16.03 4.64 -15.75
CA THR A 85 15.92 5.89 -16.51
C THR A 85 14.54 6.53 -16.34
N ALA A 86 13.48 5.72 -16.41
CA ALA A 86 12.11 6.16 -16.22
C ALA A 86 11.90 6.74 -14.82
N LEU A 87 12.39 6.05 -13.78
CA LEU A 87 12.27 6.52 -12.40
C LEU A 87 13.06 7.81 -12.14
N ALA A 88 14.24 7.96 -12.76
CA ALA A 88 15.03 9.19 -12.68
C ALA A 88 14.30 10.38 -13.32
N ASP A 89 13.68 10.19 -14.49
CA ASP A 89 12.91 11.24 -15.15
C ASP A 89 11.59 11.55 -14.41
N LEU A 90 10.91 10.51 -13.91
CA LEU A 90 9.71 10.64 -13.08
C LEU A 90 9.99 11.50 -11.86
N ARG A 91 11.07 11.21 -11.12
CA ARG A 91 11.50 12.04 -9.99
C ARG A 91 11.77 13.49 -10.41
N ARG A 92 12.36 13.72 -11.59
CA ARG A 92 12.65 15.08 -12.06
C ARG A 92 11.37 15.86 -12.41
N ARG A 93 10.39 15.20 -13.01
CA ARG A 93 9.15 15.82 -13.52
C ARG A 93 8.06 15.96 -12.46
N TYR A 94 7.91 14.97 -11.59
CA TYR A 94 6.74 14.81 -10.74
C TYR A 94 7.02 14.96 -9.25
N LYS A 95 8.26 15.25 -8.85
CA LYS A 95 8.59 15.43 -7.44
C LYS A 95 7.78 16.58 -6.83
N LYS A 96 7.14 16.30 -5.70
CA LYS A 96 6.33 17.24 -4.92
C LYS A 96 6.83 17.29 -3.47
N ASP A 97 6.25 18.20 -2.70
CA ASP A 97 6.44 18.21 -1.25
C ASP A 97 5.75 16.99 -0.61
N LYS A 98 6.32 16.46 0.46
CA LYS A 98 5.78 15.30 1.19
C LYS A 98 4.66 15.68 2.17
N ALA A 99 4.39 16.96 2.33
CA ALA A 99 3.42 17.49 3.28
C ALA A 99 2.03 16.86 3.06
N GLY A 100 1.47 16.25 4.10
CA GLY A 100 0.15 15.62 4.08
C GLY A 100 0.12 14.16 3.60
N MET A 101 1.28 13.53 3.35
CA MET A 101 1.32 12.09 3.08
C MET A 101 1.19 11.30 4.38
N LEU A 102 0.28 10.32 4.38
CA LEU A 102 0.14 9.37 5.48
C LEU A 102 1.44 8.55 5.58
N SER A 103 2.13 8.63 6.71
CA SER A 103 3.44 7.99 6.92
C SER A 103 3.36 6.62 7.60
N GLN A 104 2.17 6.20 8.02
CA GLN A 104 1.96 4.94 8.75
C GLN A 104 1.29 3.91 7.84
N GLU A 105 2.05 2.87 7.49
CA GLU A 105 1.55 1.71 6.74
C GLU A 105 0.86 0.67 7.64
N TYR A 106 1.11 0.70 8.96
CA TYR A 106 0.57 -0.29 9.90
C TYR A 106 -0.24 0.36 11.02
N ILE A 107 -1.55 0.13 11.00
CA ILE A 107 -2.47 0.46 12.08
C ILE A 107 -2.67 -0.82 12.89
N ALA A 108 -2.28 -0.81 14.16
CA ALA A 108 -2.46 -1.98 15.02
C ALA A 108 -3.96 -2.18 15.28
N PRO A 109 -4.56 -3.32 14.89
CA PRO A 109 -5.98 -3.54 15.07
C PRO A 109 -6.31 -3.77 16.54
N LYS A 110 -7.49 -3.29 16.95
CA LYS A 110 -8.05 -3.58 18.28
C LYS A 110 -9.07 -4.71 18.15
N VAL A 111 -8.59 -5.94 18.34
CA VAL A 111 -9.43 -7.14 18.26
C VAL A 111 -10.33 -7.22 19.51
N VAL A 112 -11.63 -7.20 19.31
CA VAL A 112 -12.65 -7.28 20.37
C VAL A 112 -13.24 -8.69 20.46
N MET A 113 -13.43 -9.34 19.32
CA MET A 113 -13.99 -10.70 19.26
C MET A 113 -13.49 -11.47 18.03
N THR A 114 -13.89 -12.74 17.92
CA THR A 114 -13.43 -13.57 16.81
C THR A 114 -14.07 -13.15 15.48
N PRO A 115 -13.38 -13.33 14.35
CA PRO A 115 -13.96 -13.08 13.03
C PRO A 115 -15.21 -13.93 12.76
N GLN A 116 -15.26 -15.16 13.29
CA GLN A 116 -16.42 -16.03 13.10
C GLN A 116 -17.66 -15.47 13.80
N ASP A 117 -17.53 -15.11 15.08
CA ASP A 117 -18.66 -14.64 15.87
C ASP A 117 -19.19 -13.30 15.32
N SER A 118 -18.29 -12.39 14.95
CA SER A 118 -18.65 -11.08 14.40
C SER A 118 -19.27 -11.16 13.01
N PHE A 119 -18.82 -12.09 12.17
CA PHE A 119 -19.34 -12.24 10.81
C PHE A 119 -20.77 -12.79 10.76
N TYR A 120 -21.15 -13.65 11.71
CA TYR A 120 -22.51 -14.22 11.81
C TYR A 120 -23.42 -13.47 12.79
N ALA A 121 -22.92 -12.43 13.46
CA ALA A 121 -23.71 -11.63 14.38
C ALA A 121 -24.78 -10.81 13.65
N GLU A 122 -25.78 -10.37 14.41
CA GLU A 122 -26.71 -9.35 13.93
C GLU A 122 -25.94 -8.05 13.67
N LYS A 123 -26.18 -7.46 12.51
CA LYS A 123 -25.41 -6.33 12.00
C LYS A 123 -26.34 -5.23 11.48
N GLU A 124 -25.87 -4.01 11.58
CA GLU A 124 -26.49 -2.83 10.97
C GLU A 124 -25.48 -2.11 10.05
N SER A 125 -26.00 -1.46 9.01
CA SER A 125 -25.19 -0.66 8.09
C SER A 125 -25.19 0.79 8.54
N LEU A 126 -24.02 1.38 8.77
CA LEU A 126 -23.87 2.80 9.13
C LEU A 126 -22.95 3.54 8.15
N PRO A 127 -23.13 4.87 7.97
CA PRO A 127 -22.14 5.68 7.25
C PRO A 127 -20.74 5.51 7.84
N LEU A 128 -19.69 5.42 7.01
CA LEU A 128 -18.32 5.16 7.44
C LEU A 128 -17.84 6.12 8.56
N LYS A 129 -18.27 7.38 8.55
CA LYS A 129 -17.89 8.36 9.57
C LYS A 129 -18.57 8.15 10.93
N GLU A 130 -19.63 7.36 10.97
CA GLU A 130 -20.43 7.06 12.16
C GLU A 130 -20.08 5.70 12.78
N THR A 131 -19.15 4.95 12.17
CA THR A 131 -18.79 3.60 12.63
C THR A 131 -17.71 3.59 13.72
N LYS A 132 -17.16 4.76 14.08
CA LYS A 132 -16.14 4.89 15.12
C LYS A 132 -16.58 4.23 16.44
N GLY A 133 -15.71 3.39 16.99
CA GLY A 133 -15.93 2.64 18.24
C GLY A 133 -16.88 1.45 18.10
N ARG A 134 -17.41 1.19 16.90
CA ARG A 134 -18.21 0.00 16.60
C ARG A 134 -17.31 -1.18 16.22
N ILE A 135 -17.85 -2.38 16.30
CA ILE A 135 -17.15 -3.62 15.91
C ILE A 135 -17.51 -3.92 14.45
N CYS A 136 -16.50 -4.06 13.60
CA CYS A 136 -16.69 -4.41 12.20
C CYS A 136 -17.29 -5.82 12.06
N SER A 137 -18.21 -6.01 11.12
CA SER A 137 -18.77 -7.33 10.79
C SER A 137 -18.31 -7.85 9.43
N GLU A 138 -17.48 -7.11 8.69
CA GLU A 138 -17.05 -7.45 7.34
C GLU A 138 -15.56 -7.14 7.12
N PHE A 139 -14.99 -7.63 6.02
CA PHE A 139 -13.61 -7.30 5.66
C PHE A 139 -13.57 -5.99 4.88
N VAL A 140 -12.61 -5.14 5.20
CA VAL A 140 -12.19 -4.00 4.36
C VAL A 140 -10.77 -4.26 3.91
N MET A 141 -10.58 -4.54 2.62
CA MET A 141 -9.25 -4.76 2.03
C MET A 141 -8.90 -3.61 1.11
N CYS A 142 -7.66 -3.10 1.22
CA CYS A 142 -7.13 -2.08 0.34
C CYS A 142 -6.32 -2.73 -0.78
N TYR A 143 -6.63 -2.41 -2.04
CA TYR A 143 -5.93 -2.89 -3.22
C TYR A 143 -5.42 -1.74 -4.09
N PRO A 144 -4.16 -1.77 -4.55
CA PRO A 144 -3.12 -2.74 -4.19
C PRO A 144 -2.57 -2.50 -2.76
N PRO A 145 -2.00 -3.52 -2.08
CA PRO A 145 -1.70 -4.87 -2.56
C PRO A 145 -2.79 -5.93 -2.31
N GLY A 146 -3.88 -5.59 -1.61
CA GLY A 146 -4.96 -6.53 -1.25
C GLY A 146 -4.87 -7.06 0.17
N ILE A 147 -4.42 -6.23 1.11
CA ILE A 147 -4.29 -6.57 2.53
C ILE A 147 -5.48 -6.00 3.30
N PRO A 148 -6.02 -6.72 4.31
CA PRO A 148 -7.07 -6.20 5.16
C PRO A 148 -6.58 -4.98 5.95
N VAL A 149 -7.32 -3.87 5.81
CA VAL A 149 -7.26 -2.70 6.69
C VAL A 149 -8.07 -2.94 7.96
N LEU A 150 -9.16 -3.69 7.82
CA LEU A 150 -10.09 -4.01 8.89
C LEU A 150 -10.67 -5.41 8.65
N ALA A 151 -10.74 -6.20 9.70
CA ALA A 151 -11.34 -7.53 9.71
C ALA A 151 -12.57 -7.59 10.62
N PRO A 152 -13.49 -8.56 10.41
CA PRO A 152 -14.58 -8.80 11.33
C PRO A 152 -14.08 -9.04 12.76
N GLY A 153 -14.71 -8.38 13.73
CA GLY A 153 -14.37 -8.51 15.15
C GLY A 153 -13.35 -7.49 15.65
N GLU A 154 -12.83 -6.64 14.77
CA GLU A 154 -11.99 -5.50 15.12
C GLU A 154 -12.82 -4.23 15.37
N GLU A 155 -12.40 -3.41 16.33
CA GLU A 155 -12.99 -2.10 16.60
C GLU A 155 -12.50 -1.07 15.58
N ILE A 156 -13.44 -0.28 15.08
CA ILE A 156 -13.18 0.75 14.08
C ILE A 156 -12.71 2.02 14.77
N THR A 157 -11.46 2.41 14.55
CA THR A 157 -10.87 3.62 15.13
C THR A 157 -10.87 4.79 14.14
N ASP A 158 -10.59 6.01 14.62
CA ASP A 158 -10.45 7.17 13.74
C ASP A 158 -9.34 6.96 12.71
N GLU A 159 -8.22 6.35 13.12
CA GLU A 159 -7.07 6.09 12.26
C GLU A 159 -7.44 5.17 11.09
N ILE A 160 -8.27 4.15 11.34
CA ILE A 160 -8.76 3.24 10.30
C ILE A 160 -9.67 3.98 9.31
N ILE A 161 -10.57 4.82 9.81
CA ILE A 161 -11.47 5.63 8.97
C ILE A 161 -10.64 6.59 8.10
N ASP A 162 -9.69 7.31 8.70
CA ASP A 162 -8.82 8.25 8.01
C ASP A 162 -7.97 7.54 6.95
N TYR A 163 -7.45 6.34 7.25
CA TYR A 163 -6.72 5.52 6.29
C TYR A 163 -7.58 5.11 5.09
N ILE A 164 -8.80 4.62 5.34
CA ILE A 164 -9.73 4.22 4.27
C ILE A 164 -10.02 5.41 3.36
N VAL A 165 -10.32 6.59 3.94
CA VAL A 165 -10.59 7.80 3.18
C VAL A 165 -9.37 8.21 2.36
N TYR A 166 -8.19 8.28 2.99
CA TYR A 166 -6.95 8.64 2.32
C TYR A 166 -6.60 7.70 1.17
N ALA A 167 -6.72 6.40 1.38
CA ALA A 167 -6.41 5.40 0.36
C ALA A 167 -7.34 5.51 -0.87
N LYS A 168 -8.63 5.78 -0.66
CA LYS A 168 -9.57 6.06 -1.76
C LYS A 168 -9.19 7.33 -2.53
N GLU A 169 -8.83 8.39 -1.83
CA GLU A 169 -8.38 9.65 -2.47
C GLU A 169 -7.12 9.46 -3.31
N LYS A 170 -6.26 8.52 -2.92
CA LYS A 170 -5.05 8.14 -3.68
C LYS A 170 -5.30 7.17 -4.83
N GLY A 171 -6.53 6.69 -5.00
CA GLY A 171 -6.90 5.80 -6.10
C GLY A 171 -6.77 4.31 -5.80
N CYS A 172 -6.58 3.92 -4.53
CA CYS A 172 -6.70 2.53 -4.13
C CYS A 172 -8.16 2.08 -4.20
N SER A 173 -8.37 0.85 -4.66
CA SER A 173 -9.66 0.16 -4.62
C SER A 173 -9.89 -0.42 -3.23
N MET A 174 -11.12 -0.38 -2.75
CA MET A 174 -11.54 -1.03 -1.52
C MET A 174 -12.43 -2.22 -1.87
N THR A 175 -12.16 -3.39 -1.27
CA THR A 175 -12.91 -4.63 -1.55
C THR A 175 -13.28 -5.34 -0.26
N GLY A 176 -14.40 -6.05 -0.26
CA GLY A 176 -14.89 -6.82 0.88
C GLY A 176 -16.20 -6.31 1.47
N PRO A 177 -16.39 -4.99 1.66
CA PRO A 177 -17.67 -4.45 2.15
C PRO A 177 -18.82 -4.72 1.20
N GLU A 178 -20.02 -4.80 1.75
CA GLU A 178 -21.26 -4.89 0.97
C GLU A 178 -21.48 -3.65 0.08
N ASP A 179 -21.08 -2.47 0.56
CA ASP A 179 -21.06 -1.24 -0.24
C ASP A 179 -19.70 -1.10 -0.95
N GLU A 180 -19.69 -1.31 -2.27
CA GLU A 180 -18.50 -1.20 -3.12
C GLU A 180 -17.82 0.18 -3.04
N LYS A 181 -18.59 1.24 -2.74
CA LYS A 181 -18.04 2.58 -2.59
C LYS A 181 -17.53 2.86 -1.19
N ILE A 182 -17.72 1.93 -0.24
CA ILE A 182 -17.39 2.05 1.18
C ILE A 182 -17.83 3.40 1.76
N GLU A 183 -19.04 3.84 1.38
CA GLU A 183 -19.72 4.98 2.01
C GLU A 183 -20.41 4.53 3.30
N ARG A 184 -20.79 3.25 3.35
CA ARG A 184 -21.34 2.56 4.51
C ARG A 184 -20.54 1.32 4.87
N LEU A 185 -20.60 0.94 6.14
CA LEU A 185 -19.99 -0.27 6.65
C LEU A 185 -20.94 -1.01 7.57
N ASN A 186 -20.94 -2.33 7.48
CA ASN A 186 -21.67 -3.20 8.38
C ASN A 186 -20.92 -3.37 9.71
N VAL A 187 -21.62 -3.11 10.80
CA VAL A 187 -21.11 -3.21 12.16
C VAL A 187 -22.08 -4.00 13.03
N LEU A 188 -21.59 -4.58 14.13
CA LEU A 188 -22.44 -5.30 15.09
C LEU A 188 -23.43 -4.33 15.74
N VAL A 189 -24.68 -4.78 15.89
CA VAL A 189 -25.76 -4.06 16.63
C VAL A 189 -25.38 -3.88 18.10
#